data_AF-A0AAD5KPQ5-F1
#
_entry.id   AF-A0AAD5KPQ5-F1
#
_cell.length_a   1.000
_cell.length_b   1.000
_cell.length_c   1.000
_cell.angle_alpha   90.00
_cell.angle_beta   90.00
_cell.angle_gamma   90.00
#
_symmetry.space_group_name_H-M   'P 1'
#
loop_
_entity.id
_entity.type
_entity.pdbx_description
1 polymer ?
#
loop_
_entity_poly.entity_id
_entity_poly.type
_entity_poly.pdbx_seq_one_letter_code
_entity_poly.pdbx_strand_id
1 'polypeptide(L)'
;MTSFGTQVKASQLEEVISATGDKEYLVFVYDRQYLNAAEDEVIKLLDLETPSLEQRLPPFDGPTSIQALARVKGITNPNLAQTCQLYLELFSDFDSYSQILIQTLSTHARLSKSTVNEQKMQSMAINVAMTNLESHSHIANQNISQFSSFTEKELASQSSLVEATELNLTILQNIRLHPAILHHMLIHDHSPSSSPTSYQLLMDFVDTARIEKAKTGTRELCTSLGQELQELHDLTIDLKHYEKDLQKHIVEDQDLHSLDAVVSDIQEILQKAQFLREKIKRDLGRVHSKISELLNIPVSALNSSTNSPSTQPTLTSHAKKTLEAFSHLAEIHVNDYLPKLHTYETTIRQKAVTLVLAKRKSIEQFLNNMGVVSQLQSEIAAVAPRIEDANKWISDVQSENYTTDLEALQEVIFAYGYLLIEVVRRKEYNTILAESANAIADLLAGYRAEETKRREDFVRNILRTLPFQVKDIETESTTHCEVSTINAQQSNLDISRKDIIDFIRFLGQYYGSAQHSRSSPRSSKRLSFSNILRRGSNPSESTDKFVELLHVMSQQLDGLRAEFFKALETTCMYLAFINYMLMIYI
;
A
#
# COMPACT_ATOMS: atom_id res chain seq x y z
N MET A 1 9.14 -18.32 -9.10
CA MET A 1 9.75 -17.09 -8.56
C MET A 1 11.25 -17.17 -8.71
N THR A 2 11.95 -16.06 -8.90
CA THR A 2 13.42 -16.03 -8.92
C THR A 2 13.99 -16.05 -7.49
N SER A 3 15.29 -16.31 -7.35
CA SER A 3 16.04 -16.21 -6.08
C SER A 3 15.96 -14.84 -5.38
N PHE A 4 15.49 -13.81 -6.08
CA PHE A 4 15.31 -12.46 -5.53
C PHE A 4 13.87 -12.19 -5.04
N GLY A 5 12.99 -13.20 -5.04
CA GLY A 5 11.59 -13.00 -4.67
C GLY A 5 10.73 -12.38 -5.78
N THR A 6 11.25 -12.27 -7.01
CA THR A 6 10.47 -11.72 -8.13
C THR A 6 9.56 -12.79 -8.74
N GLN A 7 8.28 -12.47 -8.87
CA GLN A 7 7.34 -13.32 -9.60
C GLN A 7 7.66 -13.27 -11.10
N VAL A 8 7.89 -14.42 -11.71
CA VAL A 8 8.23 -14.54 -13.13
C VAL A 8 6.94 -14.46 -13.94
N LYS A 9 6.80 -13.42 -14.76
CA LYS A 9 5.69 -13.29 -15.73
C LYS A 9 6.04 -13.98 -17.04
N ALA A 10 5.02 -14.35 -17.83
CA ALA A 10 5.21 -14.99 -19.14
C ALA A 10 6.14 -14.18 -20.06
N SER A 11 6.04 -12.85 -20.01
CA SER A 11 6.88 -11.92 -20.79
C SER A 11 8.36 -11.90 -20.39
N GLN A 12 8.70 -12.37 -19.18
CA GLN A 12 10.06 -12.38 -18.63
C GLN A 12 10.69 -13.77 -18.70
N LEU A 13 9.96 -14.78 -19.16
CA LEU A 13 10.37 -16.17 -19.07
C LEU A 13 11.60 -16.47 -19.94
N GLU A 14 11.65 -15.96 -21.17
CA GLU A 14 12.82 -16.10 -22.05
C GLU A 14 14.06 -15.44 -21.46
N GLU A 15 13.93 -14.25 -20.87
CA GLU A 15 15.04 -13.55 -20.22
C GLU A 15 15.58 -14.36 -19.04
N VAL A 16 14.68 -14.89 -18.19
CA VAL A 16 15.07 -15.67 -17.01
C VAL A 16 15.73 -17.00 -17.41
N ILE A 17 15.23 -17.69 -18.44
CA ILE A 17 15.78 -18.96 -18.91
C ILE A 17 17.13 -18.78 -19.62
N SER A 18 17.31 -17.67 -20.34
CA SER A 18 18.55 -17.38 -21.09
C SER A 18 19.68 -16.77 -20.24
N ALA A 19 19.39 -16.42 -18.98
CA ALA A 19 20.36 -15.82 -18.08
C ALA A 19 21.47 -16.81 -17.69
N THR A 20 22.74 -16.41 -17.85
CA THR A 20 23.91 -17.25 -17.56
C THR A 20 24.99 -16.45 -16.80
N GLY A 21 25.87 -17.15 -16.09
CA GLY A 21 26.95 -16.55 -15.30
C GLY A 21 26.43 -15.78 -14.09
N ASP A 22 26.91 -14.55 -13.89
CA ASP A 22 26.56 -13.72 -12.72
C ASP A 22 25.08 -13.28 -12.68
N LYS A 23 24.32 -13.55 -13.74
CA LYS A 23 22.88 -13.27 -13.85
C LYS A 23 22.00 -14.52 -13.72
N GLU A 24 22.58 -15.68 -13.46
CA GLU A 24 21.82 -16.93 -13.34
C GLU A 24 20.81 -16.85 -12.20
N TYR A 25 19.54 -17.12 -12.51
CA TYR A 25 18.46 -17.11 -11.54
C TYR A 25 18.14 -18.54 -11.11
N LEU A 26 18.08 -18.79 -9.80
CA LEU A 26 17.40 -19.98 -9.30
C LEU A 26 15.89 -19.75 -9.40
N VAL A 27 15.20 -20.67 -10.08
CA VAL A 27 13.75 -20.59 -10.26
C VAL A 27 13.08 -21.58 -9.32
N PHE A 28 12.33 -21.03 -8.36
CA PHE A 28 11.48 -21.79 -7.46
C PHE A 28 10.09 -21.91 -8.07
N VAL A 29 9.68 -23.14 -8.39
CA VAL A 29 8.34 -23.45 -8.87
C VAL A 29 7.55 -24.02 -7.72
N TYR A 30 6.38 -23.45 -7.49
CA TYR A 30 5.50 -23.86 -6.42
C TYR A 30 4.12 -24.16 -6.97
N ASP A 31 3.64 -25.37 -6.73
CA ASP A 31 2.29 -25.79 -7.11
C ASP A 31 1.37 -25.64 -5.90
N ARG A 32 0.46 -24.66 -6.00
CA ARG A 32 -0.51 -24.35 -4.94
C ARG A 32 -1.52 -25.48 -4.69
N GLN A 33 -1.66 -26.45 -5.60
CA GLN A 33 -2.57 -27.58 -5.38
C GLN A 33 -2.18 -28.42 -4.18
N TYR A 34 -0.88 -28.48 -3.85
CA TYR A 34 -0.37 -29.21 -2.68
C TYR A 34 -0.70 -28.55 -1.34
N LEU A 35 -1.12 -27.28 -1.31
CA LEU A 35 -1.55 -26.61 -0.08
C LEU A 35 -2.94 -27.01 0.37
N ASN A 36 -3.78 -27.42 -0.57
CA ASN A 36 -5.15 -27.85 -0.31
C ASN A 36 -5.29 -29.37 -0.28
N ALA A 37 -4.16 -30.10 -0.29
CA ALA A 37 -4.13 -31.54 -0.25
C ALA A 37 -4.71 -32.05 1.07
N ALA A 38 -5.43 -33.18 1.02
CA ALA A 38 -5.96 -33.80 2.23
C ALA A 38 -4.82 -34.26 3.16
N GLU A 39 -5.08 -34.36 4.47
CA GLU A 39 -4.07 -34.80 5.45
C GLU A 39 -3.43 -36.15 5.06
N ASP A 40 -4.23 -37.07 4.51
CA ASP A 40 -3.77 -38.36 3.99
C ASP A 40 -2.81 -38.24 2.79
N GLU A 41 -2.95 -37.22 1.95
CA GLU A 41 -2.08 -36.95 0.80
C GLU A 41 -0.76 -36.32 1.27
N VAL A 42 -0.82 -35.44 2.26
CA VAL A 42 0.36 -34.86 2.92
C VAL A 42 1.19 -35.95 3.59
N ILE A 43 0.55 -36.90 4.30
CA ILE A 43 1.24 -38.05 4.91
C ILE A 43 1.94 -38.90 3.84
N LYS A 44 1.26 -39.20 2.72
CA LYS A 44 1.87 -39.94 1.60
C LYS A 44 3.06 -39.21 1.00
N LEU A 45 2.97 -37.89 0.84
CA LEU A 45 4.10 -37.06 0.36
C LEU A 45 5.27 -37.10 1.33
N LEU A 46 5.00 -36.97 2.62
CA LEU A 46 6.04 -37.08 3.65
C LEU A 46 6.71 -38.45 3.62
N ASP A 47 5.94 -39.52 3.45
CA ASP A 47 6.48 -40.88 3.37
C ASP A 47 7.29 -41.11 2.09
N LEU A 48 6.89 -40.53 0.96
CA LEU A 48 7.63 -40.55 -0.30
C LEU A 48 8.95 -39.76 -0.22
N GLU A 49 8.93 -38.60 0.45
CA GLU A 49 10.08 -37.71 0.59
C GLU A 49 11.05 -38.14 1.71
N THR A 50 10.62 -39.03 2.60
CA THR A 50 11.44 -39.59 3.68
C THR A 50 12.30 -40.73 3.13
N PRO A 51 13.63 -40.58 3.04
CA PRO A 51 14.48 -41.61 2.47
C PRO A 51 14.53 -42.87 3.36
N SER A 52 14.41 -44.05 2.74
CA SER A 52 14.59 -45.33 3.44
C SER A 52 16.07 -45.64 3.67
N LEU A 53 16.44 -46.06 4.89
CA LEU A 53 17.79 -46.54 5.18
C LEU A 53 17.96 -48.02 4.79
N GLU A 54 19.18 -48.42 4.46
CA GLU A 54 19.56 -49.82 4.23
C GLU A 54 19.31 -50.67 5.49
N GLN A 55 19.13 -51.99 5.34
CA GLN A 55 18.96 -52.89 6.49
C GLN A 55 20.18 -52.86 7.44
N ARG A 56 19.95 -53.16 8.71
CA ARG A 56 21.02 -53.22 9.72
C ARG A 56 21.88 -54.45 9.48
N LEU A 57 23.19 -54.26 9.37
CA LEU A 57 24.14 -55.36 9.22
C LEU A 57 24.34 -56.07 10.58
N PRO A 58 24.33 -57.41 10.63
CA PRO A 58 24.63 -58.14 11.86
C PRO A 58 26.11 -57.95 12.24
N PRO A 59 26.45 -58.00 13.54
CA PRO A 59 27.85 -57.96 13.97
C PRO A 59 28.61 -59.19 13.44
N PHE A 60 29.91 -59.02 13.20
CA PHE A 60 30.76 -60.11 12.75
C PHE A 60 30.84 -61.23 13.81
N ASP A 61 30.58 -62.48 13.41
CA ASP A 61 30.64 -63.64 14.30
C ASP A 61 32.08 -64.14 14.52
N GLY A 62 32.87 -63.29 15.19
CA GLY A 62 34.27 -63.55 15.51
C GLY A 62 34.55 -64.86 16.27
N PRO A 63 33.77 -65.22 17.30
CA PRO A 63 33.98 -66.46 18.06
C PRO A 63 33.87 -67.71 17.18
N THR A 64 32.89 -67.78 16.28
CA THR A 64 32.71 -68.93 15.39
C THR A 64 33.82 -68.96 14.32
N SER A 65 34.19 -67.80 13.76
CA SER A 65 35.26 -67.69 12.77
C SER A 65 36.65 -68.06 13.32
N ILE A 66 36.96 -67.72 14.58
CA ILE A 66 38.21 -68.13 15.25
C ILE A 66 38.16 -69.60 15.71
N GLN A 67 37.00 -70.13 16.12
CA GLN A 67 36.87 -71.54 16.51
C GLN A 67 37.22 -72.52 15.37
N ALA A 68 36.96 -72.14 14.11
CA ALA A 68 37.37 -72.93 12.95
C ALA A 68 38.91 -73.13 12.89
N LEU A 69 39.69 -72.13 13.29
CA LEU A 69 41.16 -72.23 13.40
C LEU A 69 41.61 -73.05 14.62
N ALA A 70 40.88 -72.96 15.74
CA ALA A 70 41.19 -73.72 16.95
C ALA A 70 41.05 -75.24 16.76
N ARG A 71 40.11 -75.68 15.90
CA ARG A 71 39.92 -77.10 15.53
C ARG A 71 41.14 -77.69 14.81
N VAL A 72 41.91 -76.88 14.08
CA VAL A 72 43.12 -77.32 13.37
C VAL A 72 44.35 -77.37 14.27
N LYS A 73 44.42 -76.51 15.31
CA LYS A 73 45.49 -76.57 16.34
C LYS A 73 45.48 -77.88 17.16
N GLY A 74 44.33 -78.57 17.25
CA GLY A 74 44.18 -79.83 17.97
C GLY A 74 44.59 -81.10 17.19
N ILE A 75 44.95 -80.97 15.91
CA ILE A 75 45.33 -82.10 15.05
C ILE A 75 46.83 -82.38 15.24
N THR A 76 47.21 -83.63 15.47
CA THR A 76 48.60 -84.06 15.76
C THR A 76 49.58 -83.93 14.58
N ASN A 77 49.10 -83.59 13.38
CA ASN A 77 49.91 -83.21 12.22
C ASN A 77 49.05 -82.39 11.22
N PRO A 78 48.85 -81.07 11.44
CA PRO A 78 48.03 -80.27 10.53
C PRO A 78 48.77 -80.06 9.21
N ASN A 79 48.08 -80.28 8.08
CA ASN A 79 48.61 -79.94 6.77
C ASN A 79 48.82 -78.41 6.71
N LEU A 80 50.07 -77.98 6.51
CA LEU A 80 50.44 -76.56 6.44
C LEU A 80 49.61 -75.80 5.39
N ALA A 81 49.37 -76.42 4.23
CA ALA A 81 48.58 -75.83 3.17
C ALA A 81 47.11 -75.61 3.59
N GLN A 82 46.52 -76.58 4.31
CA GLN A 82 45.15 -76.47 4.81
C GLN A 82 45.03 -75.38 5.89
N THR A 83 46.04 -75.24 6.75
CA THR A 83 46.06 -74.19 7.79
C THR A 83 46.21 -72.80 7.17
N CYS A 84 47.10 -72.65 6.18
CA CYS A 84 47.26 -71.41 5.42
C CYS A 84 45.96 -71.04 4.69
N GLN A 85 45.27 -72.02 4.09
CA GLN A 85 43.99 -71.80 3.40
C GLN A 85 42.92 -71.24 4.35
N LEU A 86 42.79 -71.78 5.56
CA LEU A 86 41.83 -71.28 6.55
C LEU A 86 42.14 -69.84 7.01
N TYR A 87 43.42 -69.46 7.12
CA TYR A 87 43.78 -68.07 7.38
C TYR A 87 43.44 -67.17 6.20
N LEU A 88 43.69 -67.60 4.96
CA LEU A 88 43.31 -66.83 3.77
C LEU A 88 41.79 -66.60 3.71
N GLU A 89 41.00 -67.64 3.94
CA GLU A 89 39.53 -67.55 4.02
C GLU A 89 39.11 -66.57 5.12
N LEU A 90 39.64 -66.71 6.34
CA LEU A 90 39.29 -65.84 7.46
C LEU A 90 39.63 -64.36 7.20
N PHE A 91 40.83 -64.07 6.70
CA PHE A 91 41.21 -62.68 6.41
C PHE A 91 40.46 -62.12 5.19
N SER A 92 40.06 -62.97 4.24
CA SER A 92 39.15 -62.58 3.15
C SER A 92 37.74 -62.26 3.67
N ASP A 93 37.26 -62.97 4.68
CA ASP A 93 35.98 -62.69 5.33
C ASP A 93 36.02 -61.34 6.07
N PHE A 94 37.14 -61.05 6.77
CA PHE A 94 37.36 -59.74 7.41
C PHE A 94 37.33 -58.60 6.39
N ASP A 95 38.04 -58.75 5.27
CA ASP A 95 38.07 -57.74 4.21
C ASP A 95 36.68 -57.57 3.59
N SER A 96 36.00 -58.66 3.25
CA SER A 96 34.65 -58.66 2.67
C SER A 96 33.64 -57.98 3.59
N TYR A 97 33.61 -58.33 4.88
CA TYR A 97 32.72 -57.71 5.85
C TYR A 97 33.05 -56.22 6.05
N SER A 98 34.34 -55.86 6.11
CA SER A 98 34.76 -54.46 6.22
C SER A 98 34.39 -53.63 4.98
N GLN A 99 34.43 -54.24 3.79
CA GLN A 99 34.04 -53.62 2.52
C GLN A 99 32.54 -53.32 2.49
N ILE A 100 31.71 -54.27 2.93
CA ILE A 100 30.26 -54.09 3.04
C ILE A 100 29.95 -52.94 4.01
N LEU A 101 30.58 -52.92 5.19
CA LEU A 101 30.38 -51.84 6.17
C LEU A 101 30.76 -50.46 5.60
N ILE A 102 31.90 -50.33 4.92
CA ILE A 102 32.34 -49.07 4.31
C ILE A 102 31.40 -48.63 3.20
N GLN A 103 30.85 -49.56 2.42
CA GLN A 103 29.88 -49.24 1.39
C GLN A 103 28.60 -48.66 2.01
N THR A 104 28.02 -49.31 3.03
CA THR A 104 26.84 -48.81 3.75
C THR A 104 27.10 -47.47 4.43
N LEU A 105 28.25 -47.32 5.10
CA LEU A 105 28.71 -46.04 5.69
C LEU A 105 28.76 -44.92 4.66
N SER A 106 29.31 -45.19 3.47
CA SER A 106 29.40 -44.22 2.38
C SER A 106 28.03 -43.87 1.81
N THR A 107 27.11 -44.83 1.71
CA THR A 107 25.72 -44.57 1.32
C THR A 107 25.02 -43.66 2.33
N HIS A 108 25.10 -43.94 3.62
CA HIS A 108 24.48 -43.11 4.66
C HIS A 108 25.09 -41.70 4.74
N ALA A 109 26.39 -41.56 4.54
CA ALA A 109 27.04 -40.25 4.50
C ALA A 109 26.59 -39.42 3.30
N ARG A 110 26.46 -40.04 2.12
CA ARG A 110 25.93 -39.38 0.92
C ARG A 110 24.47 -38.97 1.11
N LEU A 111 23.66 -39.87 1.66
CA LEU A 111 22.26 -39.59 1.99
C LEU A 111 22.14 -38.40 2.93
N SER A 112 22.87 -38.42 4.04
CA SER A 112 22.89 -37.33 5.03
C SER A 112 23.24 -35.98 4.41
N LYS A 113 24.23 -35.95 3.51
CA LYS A 113 24.61 -34.74 2.78
C LYS A 113 23.49 -34.26 1.83
N SER A 114 22.86 -35.17 1.08
CA SER A 114 21.72 -34.83 0.19
C SER A 114 20.56 -34.27 0.99
N THR A 115 20.19 -34.95 2.07
CA THR A 115 19.09 -34.57 2.97
C THR A 115 19.27 -33.19 3.59
N VAL A 116 20.49 -32.80 3.99
CA VAL A 116 20.76 -31.44 4.50
C VAL A 116 20.75 -30.41 3.37
N ASN A 117 21.29 -30.73 2.20
CA ASN A 117 21.22 -29.83 1.05
C ASN A 117 19.77 -29.55 0.62
N GLU A 118 18.92 -30.58 0.61
CA GLU A 118 17.49 -30.44 0.30
C GLU A 118 16.79 -29.53 1.32
N GLN A 119 17.05 -29.69 2.62
CA GLN A 119 16.53 -28.79 3.67
C GLN A 119 17.00 -27.34 3.50
N LYS A 120 18.27 -27.13 3.09
CA LYS A 120 18.78 -25.79 2.77
C LYS A 120 18.04 -25.17 1.58
N MET A 121 17.74 -25.96 0.55
CA MET A 121 16.96 -25.49 -0.59
C MET A 121 15.52 -25.13 -0.19
N GLN A 122 14.89 -25.92 0.69
CA GLN A 122 13.57 -25.61 1.25
C GLN A 122 13.59 -24.32 2.07
N SER A 123 14.61 -24.11 2.91
CA SER A 123 14.84 -22.87 3.65
C SER A 123 15.00 -21.67 2.70
N MET A 124 15.78 -21.82 1.63
CA MET A 124 15.93 -20.76 0.62
C MET A 124 14.60 -20.45 -0.08
N ALA A 125 13.83 -21.49 -0.43
CA ALA A 125 12.54 -21.34 -1.10
C ALA A 125 11.52 -20.58 -0.24
N ILE A 126 11.44 -20.87 1.07
CA ILE A 126 10.50 -20.16 1.95
C ILE A 126 10.93 -18.70 2.18
N ASN A 127 12.24 -18.43 2.27
CA ASN A 127 12.73 -17.05 2.36
C ASN A 127 12.41 -16.24 1.10
N VAL A 128 12.54 -16.86 -0.07
CA VAL A 128 12.16 -16.26 -1.36
C VAL A 128 10.64 -15.97 -1.41
N ALA A 129 9.81 -16.90 -0.92
CA ALA A 129 8.38 -16.70 -0.79
C ALA A 129 8.03 -15.55 0.17
N MET A 130 8.73 -15.46 1.30
CA MET A 130 8.58 -14.40 2.29
C MET A 130 8.91 -13.02 1.71
N THR A 131 10.07 -12.87 1.06
CA THR A 131 10.47 -11.59 0.44
C THR A 131 9.47 -11.10 -0.61
N ASN A 132 8.87 -12.03 -1.36
CA ASN A 132 7.81 -11.68 -2.30
C ASN A 132 6.54 -11.21 -1.59
N LEU A 133 6.15 -11.90 -0.52
CA LEU A 133 5.02 -11.51 0.30
C LEU A 133 5.23 -10.10 0.88
N GLU A 134 6.38 -9.82 1.47
CA GLU A 134 6.75 -8.50 2.02
C GLU A 134 6.62 -7.40 0.96
N SER A 135 7.11 -7.66 -0.26
CA SER A 135 7.03 -6.71 -1.38
C SER A 135 5.57 -6.42 -1.78
N HIS A 136 4.74 -7.45 -1.94
CA HIS A 136 3.33 -7.27 -2.29
C HIS A 136 2.53 -6.64 -1.15
N SER A 137 2.78 -7.03 0.10
CA SER A 137 2.21 -6.46 1.32
C SER A 137 2.52 -4.96 1.40
N HIS A 138 3.77 -4.57 1.14
CA HIS A 138 4.16 -3.16 1.14
C HIS A 138 3.38 -2.33 0.11
N ILE A 139 3.24 -2.82 -1.12
CA ILE A 139 2.49 -2.15 -2.18
C ILE A 139 1.00 -2.04 -1.80
N ALA A 140 0.40 -3.10 -1.27
CA ALA A 140 -0.99 -3.10 -0.84
C ALA A 140 -1.23 -2.10 0.30
N ASN A 141 -0.38 -2.10 1.31
CA ASN A 141 -0.43 -1.16 2.43
C ASN A 141 -0.28 0.30 1.97
N GLN A 142 0.58 0.56 0.99
CA GLN A 142 0.73 1.89 0.40
C GLN A 142 -0.55 2.32 -0.32
N ASN A 143 -1.16 1.44 -1.12
CA ASN A 143 -2.40 1.73 -1.83
C ASN A 143 -3.57 1.98 -0.86
N ILE A 144 -3.70 1.15 0.19
CA ILE A 144 -4.70 1.35 1.24
C ILE A 144 -4.48 2.70 1.93
N SER A 145 -3.26 3.03 2.34
CA SER A 145 -2.98 4.30 3.02
C SER A 145 -3.30 5.52 2.15
N GLN A 146 -2.97 5.47 0.85
CA GLN A 146 -3.32 6.53 -0.09
C GLN A 146 -4.83 6.68 -0.23
N PHE A 147 -5.53 5.57 -0.43
CA PHE A 147 -6.99 5.53 -0.52
C PHE A 147 -7.64 6.07 0.76
N SER A 148 -7.26 5.56 1.94
CA SER A 148 -7.80 6.02 3.23
C SER A 148 -7.63 7.53 3.42
N SER A 149 -6.46 8.08 3.10
CA SER A 149 -6.19 9.53 3.27
C SER A 149 -7.06 10.44 2.41
N PHE A 150 -7.46 9.96 1.23
CA PHE A 150 -8.38 10.65 0.33
C PHE A 150 -9.82 10.48 0.82
N THR A 151 -10.20 9.24 1.10
CA THR A 151 -11.54 8.84 1.51
C THR A 151 -11.95 9.44 2.85
N GLU A 152 -11.05 9.55 3.83
CA GLU A 152 -11.33 10.22 5.11
C GLU A 152 -11.70 11.70 4.93
N LYS A 153 -11.03 12.39 4.00
CA LYS A 153 -11.33 13.80 3.70
C LYS A 153 -12.69 13.93 3.01
N GLU A 154 -12.96 13.04 2.06
CA GLU A 154 -14.25 13.00 1.36
C GLU A 154 -15.37 12.70 2.36
N LEU A 155 -15.22 11.69 3.21
CA LEU A 155 -16.20 11.32 4.23
C LEU A 155 -16.44 12.46 5.22
N ALA A 156 -15.39 13.15 5.68
CA ALA A 156 -15.54 14.32 6.55
C ALA A 156 -16.32 15.46 5.85
N SER A 157 -16.04 15.71 4.57
CA SER A 157 -16.75 16.71 3.77
C SER A 157 -18.22 16.37 3.61
N GLN A 158 -18.51 15.15 3.14
CA GLN A 158 -19.88 14.68 2.89
C GLN A 158 -20.70 14.55 4.18
N SER A 159 -20.11 14.07 5.27
CA SER A 159 -20.79 13.99 6.57
C SER A 159 -21.17 15.39 7.08
N SER A 160 -20.27 16.36 6.96
CA SER A 160 -20.57 17.73 7.38
C SER A 160 -21.66 18.38 6.53
N LEU A 161 -21.73 18.06 5.23
CA LEU A 161 -22.79 18.52 4.34
C LEU A 161 -24.16 17.94 4.72
N VAL A 162 -24.21 16.64 5.04
CA VAL A 162 -25.43 15.96 5.53
C VAL A 162 -25.90 16.57 6.86
N GLU A 163 -24.98 16.87 7.78
CA GLU A 163 -25.30 17.54 9.05
C GLU A 163 -25.83 18.97 8.83
N ALA A 164 -25.18 19.74 7.95
CA ALA A 164 -25.58 21.11 7.64
C ALA A 164 -26.95 21.20 6.94
N THR A 165 -27.34 20.15 6.21
CA THR A 165 -28.59 20.08 5.46
C THR A 165 -29.81 20.32 6.35
N GLU A 166 -29.87 19.72 7.54
CA GLU A 166 -31.02 19.87 8.46
C GLU A 166 -31.16 21.31 8.97
N LEU A 167 -30.03 21.93 9.32
CA LEU A 167 -29.99 23.34 9.72
C LEU A 167 -30.44 24.25 8.57
N ASN A 168 -29.90 24.05 7.37
CA ASN A 168 -30.22 24.87 6.19
C ASN A 168 -31.69 24.73 5.78
N LEU A 169 -32.26 23.52 5.83
CA LEU A 169 -33.70 23.30 5.61
C LEU A 169 -34.54 24.05 6.65
N THR A 170 -34.14 24.00 7.92
CA THR A 170 -34.82 24.75 8.99
C THR A 170 -34.75 26.25 8.75
N ILE A 171 -33.62 26.77 8.31
CA ILE A 171 -33.45 28.19 7.97
C ILE A 171 -34.38 28.56 6.79
N LEU A 172 -34.36 27.79 5.70
CA LEU A 172 -35.18 28.03 4.52
C LEU A 172 -36.69 28.02 4.81
N GLN A 173 -37.14 27.16 5.73
CA GLN A 173 -38.53 27.11 6.21
C GLN A 173 -38.96 28.36 6.99
N ASN A 174 -38.00 29.10 7.57
CA ASN A 174 -38.26 30.27 8.40
C ASN A 174 -37.98 31.60 7.68
N ILE A 175 -37.33 31.58 6.51
CA ILE A 175 -37.15 32.79 5.69
C ILE A 175 -38.39 33.03 4.83
N ARG A 176 -39.15 34.06 5.19
CA ARG A 176 -40.20 34.62 4.34
C ARG A 176 -39.60 35.54 3.29
N LEU A 177 -40.13 35.43 2.08
CA LEU A 177 -39.79 36.35 1.00
C LEU A 177 -40.31 37.75 1.34
N HIS A 178 -39.50 38.75 1.01
CA HIS A 178 -39.87 40.13 1.25
C HIS A 178 -41.16 40.47 0.45
N PRO A 179 -42.17 41.14 1.06
CA PRO A 179 -43.45 41.42 0.40
C PRO A 179 -43.31 42.13 -0.94
N ALA A 180 -42.34 43.03 -1.06
CA ALA A 180 -42.06 43.74 -2.30
C ALA A 180 -41.56 42.81 -3.43
N ILE A 181 -40.74 41.80 -3.10
CA ILE A 181 -40.25 40.81 -4.06
C ILE A 181 -41.41 39.92 -4.50
N LEU A 182 -42.23 39.45 -3.55
CA LEU A 182 -43.43 38.66 -3.84
C LEU A 182 -44.38 39.39 -4.78
N HIS A 183 -44.69 40.66 -4.49
CA HIS A 183 -45.58 41.46 -5.32
C HIS A 183 -45.03 41.64 -6.74
N HIS A 184 -43.73 41.88 -6.86
CA HIS A 184 -43.06 42.00 -8.16
C HIS A 184 -43.07 40.69 -8.94
N MET A 185 -42.90 39.54 -8.28
CA MET A 185 -43.02 38.23 -8.92
C MET A 185 -44.45 37.99 -9.44
N LEU A 186 -45.47 38.27 -8.64
CA LEU A 186 -46.87 38.06 -9.01
C LEU A 186 -47.36 38.94 -10.18
N ILE A 187 -46.78 40.14 -10.35
CA ILE A 187 -47.14 41.04 -11.45
C ILE A 187 -46.51 40.58 -12.78
N HIS A 188 -45.32 39.98 -12.72
CA HIS A 188 -44.53 39.65 -13.92
C HIS A 188 -44.56 38.16 -14.31
N ASP A 189 -45.21 37.30 -13.53
CA ASP A 189 -45.40 35.89 -13.88
C ASP A 189 -46.63 35.71 -14.79
N HIS A 190 -46.40 35.64 -16.11
CA HIS A 190 -47.45 35.49 -17.12
C HIS A 190 -47.84 34.01 -17.38
N SER A 191 -47.47 33.08 -16.50
CA SER A 191 -47.73 31.65 -16.70
C SER A 191 -49.15 31.25 -16.27
N PRO A 192 -50.02 30.74 -17.17
CA PRO A 192 -51.43 30.46 -16.88
C PRO A 192 -51.68 29.11 -16.19
N SER A 193 -50.63 28.39 -15.73
CA SER A 193 -50.75 27.00 -15.24
C SER A 193 -50.30 26.75 -13.80
N SER A 194 -49.86 27.76 -13.06
CA SER A 194 -49.46 27.63 -11.65
C SER A 194 -50.29 28.55 -10.76
N SER A 195 -50.90 28.00 -9.71
CA SER A 195 -51.71 28.73 -8.73
C SER A 195 -50.91 29.91 -8.14
N PRO A 196 -51.34 31.17 -8.31
CA PRO A 196 -50.53 32.36 -8.02
C PRO A 196 -50.39 32.72 -6.53
N THR A 197 -50.51 31.75 -5.61
CA THR A 197 -50.60 32.01 -4.16
C THR A 197 -49.74 31.11 -3.28
N SER A 198 -48.91 30.22 -3.85
CA SER A 198 -48.28 29.14 -3.05
C SER A 198 -46.84 29.39 -2.60
N TYR A 199 -46.17 30.45 -3.05
CA TYR A 199 -44.76 30.70 -2.73
C TYR A 199 -44.62 31.87 -1.74
N GLN A 200 -44.36 31.58 -0.46
CA GLN A 200 -44.14 32.58 0.60
C GLN A 200 -42.77 32.43 1.27
N LEU A 201 -42.18 31.24 1.22
CA LEU A 201 -40.92 30.89 1.86
C LEU A 201 -39.87 30.58 0.80
N LEU A 202 -38.59 30.76 1.15
CA LEU A 202 -37.50 30.29 0.28
C LEU A 202 -37.56 28.77 0.08
N MET A 203 -38.05 28.03 1.08
CA MET A 203 -38.27 26.59 1.01
C MET A 203 -39.18 26.16 -0.14
N ASP A 204 -40.13 27.00 -0.56
CA ASP A 204 -41.10 26.66 -1.60
C ASP A 204 -40.45 26.54 -2.99
N PHE A 205 -39.21 27.02 -3.16
CA PHE A 205 -38.42 26.91 -4.39
C PHE A 205 -37.44 25.74 -4.39
N VAL A 206 -37.43 24.92 -3.34
CA VAL A 206 -36.52 23.78 -3.17
C VAL A 206 -37.28 22.48 -3.40
N ASP A 207 -36.74 21.61 -4.26
CA ASP A 207 -37.27 20.26 -4.45
C ASP A 207 -36.92 19.37 -3.25
N THR A 208 -37.81 19.35 -2.28
CA THR A 208 -37.64 18.58 -1.03
C THR A 208 -37.47 17.07 -1.25
N ALA A 209 -38.11 16.51 -2.28
CA ALA A 209 -38.01 15.10 -2.58
C ALA A 209 -36.62 14.75 -3.11
N ARG A 210 -36.06 15.60 -3.98
CA ARG A 210 -34.69 15.46 -4.49
C ARG A 210 -33.65 15.65 -3.40
N ILE A 211 -33.83 16.64 -2.53
CA ILE A 211 -32.92 16.87 -1.38
C ILE A 211 -32.93 15.70 -0.41
N GLU A 212 -34.09 15.13 -0.09
CA GLU A 212 -34.15 13.98 0.82
C GLU A 212 -33.52 12.73 0.20
N LYS A 213 -33.69 12.54 -1.12
CA LYS A 213 -32.98 11.49 -1.88
C LYS A 213 -31.47 11.69 -1.82
N ALA A 214 -30.99 12.91 -2.10
CA ALA A 214 -29.57 13.24 -2.05
C ALA A 214 -28.98 13.04 -0.65
N LYS A 215 -29.69 13.49 0.39
CA LYS A 215 -29.30 13.32 1.79
C LYS A 215 -29.18 11.84 2.17
N THR A 216 -30.16 11.03 1.77
CA THR A 216 -30.17 9.59 2.05
C THR A 216 -29.03 8.88 1.31
N GLY A 217 -28.86 9.15 0.01
CA GLY A 217 -27.78 8.59 -0.80
C GLY A 217 -26.39 8.96 -0.28
N THR A 218 -26.16 10.21 0.10
CA THR A 218 -24.88 10.64 0.70
C THR A 218 -24.66 10.01 2.08
N ARG A 219 -25.70 9.82 2.90
CA ARG A 219 -25.57 9.13 4.19
C ARG A 219 -25.23 7.65 4.04
N GLU A 220 -25.87 6.97 3.08
CA GLU A 220 -25.56 5.59 2.73
C GLU A 220 -24.11 5.47 2.25
N LEU A 221 -23.66 6.39 1.39
CA LEU A 221 -22.26 6.50 0.97
C LEU A 221 -21.31 6.62 2.16
N CYS A 222 -21.50 7.60 3.04
CA CYS A 222 -20.66 7.79 4.22
C CYS A 222 -20.60 6.56 5.11
N THR A 223 -21.73 5.87 5.28
CA THR A 223 -21.82 4.69 6.14
C THR A 223 -21.02 3.53 5.59
N SER A 224 -21.30 3.09 4.36
CA SER A 224 -20.59 1.91 3.84
C SER A 224 -19.14 2.22 3.45
N LEU A 225 -18.81 3.47 3.10
CA LEU A 225 -17.42 3.87 2.85
C LEU A 225 -16.60 3.91 4.15
N GLY A 226 -17.23 4.32 5.26
CA GLY A 226 -16.66 4.22 6.59
C GLY A 226 -16.42 2.77 7.04
N GLN A 227 -17.37 1.87 6.75
CA GLN A 227 -17.21 0.43 7.01
C GLN A 227 -16.06 -0.16 6.18
N GLU A 228 -16.02 0.12 4.88
CA GLU A 228 -14.98 -0.38 3.98
C GLU A 228 -13.58 0.11 4.40
N LEU A 229 -13.47 1.36 4.84
CA LEU A 229 -12.22 1.93 5.33
C LEU A 229 -11.76 1.26 6.63
N GLN A 230 -12.70 0.95 7.54
CA GLN A 230 -12.39 0.22 8.76
C GLN A 230 -11.91 -1.20 8.45
N GLU A 231 -12.59 -1.91 7.56
CA GLU A 231 -12.19 -3.27 7.16
C GLU A 231 -10.82 -3.32 6.48
N LEU A 232 -10.52 -2.35 5.60
CA LEU A 232 -9.19 -2.24 4.98
C LEU A 232 -8.08 -1.90 5.98
N HIS A 233 -8.41 -1.10 7.01
CA HIS A 233 -7.48 -0.79 8.09
C HIS A 233 -7.19 -2.01 8.96
N ASP A 234 -8.23 -2.76 9.34
CA ASP A 234 -8.09 -3.99 10.12
C ASP A 234 -7.29 -5.04 9.35
N LEU A 235 -7.57 -5.21 8.04
CA LEU A 235 -6.77 -6.05 7.15
C LEU A 235 -5.28 -5.64 7.14
N THR A 236 -4.98 -4.33 7.12
CA THR A 236 -3.60 -3.83 7.16
C THR A 236 -2.88 -4.20 8.47
N ILE A 237 -3.59 -4.17 9.59
CA ILE A 237 -3.05 -4.59 10.90
C ILE A 237 -2.77 -6.09 10.88
N ASP A 238 -3.74 -6.88 10.44
CA ASP A 238 -3.66 -8.34 10.41
C ASP A 238 -2.53 -8.81 9.49
N LEU A 239 -2.43 -8.27 8.26
CA LEU A 239 -1.35 -8.58 7.33
C LEU A 239 0.03 -8.34 7.96
N LYS A 240 0.24 -7.21 8.63
CA LYS A 240 1.51 -6.90 9.31
C LYS A 240 1.80 -7.85 10.46
N HIS A 241 0.77 -8.22 11.21
CA HIS A 241 0.91 -9.15 12.33
C HIS A 241 1.31 -10.54 11.84
N TYR A 242 0.59 -11.09 10.87
CA TYR A 242 0.85 -12.40 10.31
C TYR A 242 2.19 -12.47 9.58
N GLU A 243 2.58 -11.42 8.86
CA GLU A 243 3.91 -11.31 8.22
C GLU A 243 5.02 -11.41 9.27
N LYS A 244 4.92 -10.66 10.37
CA LYS A 244 5.91 -10.68 11.44
C LYS A 244 5.96 -12.03 12.18
N ASP A 245 4.82 -12.64 12.42
CA ASP A 245 4.73 -13.95 13.07
C ASP A 245 5.33 -15.04 12.18
N LEU A 246 5.03 -15.03 10.87
CA LEU A 246 5.63 -15.93 9.89
C LEU A 246 7.15 -15.75 9.83
N GLN A 247 7.65 -14.52 9.80
CA GLN A 247 9.08 -14.23 9.80
C GLN A 247 9.77 -14.83 11.03
N LYS A 248 9.16 -14.65 12.21
CA LYS A 248 9.67 -15.20 13.46
C LYS A 248 9.72 -16.73 13.41
N HIS A 249 8.64 -17.37 12.95
CA HIS A 249 8.58 -18.82 12.81
C HIS A 249 9.65 -19.36 11.86
N ILE A 250 9.86 -18.72 10.71
CA ILE A 250 10.90 -19.12 9.74
C ILE A 250 12.30 -19.09 10.37
N VAL A 251 12.60 -18.07 11.18
CA VAL A 251 13.91 -17.92 11.83
C VAL A 251 14.09 -18.93 12.97
N GLU A 252 13.07 -19.14 13.80
CA GLU A 252 13.14 -20.06 14.94
C GLU A 252 13.26 -21.53 14.50
N ASP A 253 12.67 -21.90 13.35
CA ASP A 253 12.66 -23.27 12.85
C ASP A 253 13.91 -23.65 12.02
N GLN A 254 14.78 -22.69 11.66
CA GLN A 254 15.94 -22.91 10.78
C GLN A 254 17.28 -22.91 11.52
N ASP A 255 17.63 -24.03 12.18
CA ASP A 255 19.00 -24.25 12.68
C ASP A 255 19.87 -25.00 11.65
N LEU A 256 20.17 -24.33 10.53
CA LEU A 256 21.00 -24.91 9.46
C LEU A 256 22.45 -25.20 9.90
N HIS A 257 22.96 -24.46 10.88
CA HIS A 257 24.31 -24.65 11.40
C HIS A 257 24.45 -25.95 12.18
N SER A 258 23.44 -26.33 12.97
CA SER A 258 23.42 -27.64 13.64
C SER A 258 23.43 -28.79 12.64
N LEU A 259 22.69 -28.67 11.53
CA LEU A 259 22.64 -29.70 10.48
C LEU A 259 24.00 -29.88 9.80
N ASP A 260 24.70 -28.78 9.50
CA ASP A 260 26.06 -28.81 8.95
C ASP A 260 27.09 -29.41 9.90
N ALA A 261 26.94 -29.16 11.20
CA ALA A 261 27.78 -29.77 12.22
C ALA A 261 27.61 -31.31 12.22
N VAL A 262 26.37 -31.80 12.15
CA VAL A 262 26.10 -33.25 12.08
C VAL A 262 26.68 -33.88 10.80
N VAL A 263 26.58 -33.20 9.65
CA VAL A 263 27.17 -33.70 8.40
C VAL A 263 28.71 -33.72 8.48
N SER A 264 29.31 -32.71 9.09
CA SER A 264 30.77 -32.66 9.31
C SER A 264 31.24 -33.79 10.22
N ASP A 265 30.52 -34.07 11.31
CA ASP A 265 30.80 -35.22 12.19
C ASP A 265 30.75 -36.55 11.43
N ILE A 266 29.73 -36.75 10.58
CA ILE A 266 29.58 -37.97 9.77
C ILE A 266 30.77 -38.14 8.83
N GLN A 267 31.24 -37.04 8.20
CA GLN A 267 32.41 -37.07 7.32
C GLN A 267 33.68 -37.44 8.09
N GLU A 268 33.88 -36.90 9.29
CA GLU A 268 35.03 -37.23 10.13
C GLU A 268 35.03 -38.72 10.53
N ILE A 269 33.88 -39.26 10.94
CA ILE A 269 33.74 -40.68 11.30
C ILE A 269 33.99 -41.56 10.06
N LEU A 270 33.49 -41.17 8.88
CA LEU A 270 33.72 -41.90 7.64
C LEU A 270 35.21 -41.95 7.27
N GLN A 271 35.95 -40.85 7.43
CA GLN A 271 37.40 -40.82 7.22
C GLN A 271 38.13 -41.78 8.17
N LYS A 272 37.75 -41.81 9.45
CA LYS A 272 38.31 -42.75 10.45
C LYS A 272 38.01 -44.21 10.07
N ALA A 273 36.80 -44.49 9.59
CA ALA A 273 36.41 -45.82 9.12
C ALA A 273 37.20 -46.26 7.88
N GLN A 274 37.38 -45.38 6.89
CA GLN A 274 38.17 -45.64 5.68
C GLN A 274 39.63 -45.96 6.02
N PHE A 275 40.24 -45.21 6.94
CA PHE A 275 41.60 -45.50 7.41
C PHE A 275 41.72 -46.90 8.03
N LEU A 276 40.72 -47.31 8.82
CA LEU A 276 40.69 -48.63 9.44
C LEU A 276 40.53 -49.76 8.40
N ARG A 277 39.68 -49.57 7.38
CA ARG A 277 39.55 -50.51 6.25
C ARG A 277 40.83 -50.65 5.45
N GLU A 278 41.54 -49.55 5.17
CA GLU A 278 42.86 -49.63 4.52
C GLU A 278 43.87 -50.43 5.36
N LYS A 279 43.76 -50.38 6.70
CA LYS A 279 44.57 -51.22 7.59
C LYS A 279 44.22 -52.70 7.43
N ILE A 280 42.93 -53.04 7.43
CA ILE A 280 42.45 -54.42 7.23
C ILE A 280 42.93 -54.98 5.88
N LYS A 281 42.74 -54.21 4.80
CA LYS A 281 43.18 -54.57 3.45
C LYS A 281 44.70 -54.77 3.34
N ARG A 282 45.49 -53.89 3.98
CA ARG A 282 46.96 -54.05 4.05
C ARG A 282 47.36 -55.30 4.81
N ASP A 283 46.66 -55.63 5.90
CA ASP A 283 46.92 -56.83 6.68
C ASP A 283 46.60 -58.10 5.88
N LEU A 284 45.49 -58.13 5.12
CA LEU A 284 45.19 -59.21 4.17
C LEU A 284 46.32 -59.38 3.13
N GLY A 285 46.78 -58.28 2.52
CA GLY A 285 47.89 -58.33 1.56
C GLY A 285 49.19 -58.87 2.17
N ARG A 286 49.48 -58.52 3.43
CA ARG A 286 50.64 -59.07 4.19
C ARG A 286 50.49 -60.57 4.46
N VAL A 287 49.27 -61.03 4.79
CA VAL A 287 48.98 -62.45 4.99
C VAL A 287 49.18 -63.23 3.69
N HIS A 288 48.66 -62.74 2.56
CA HIS A 288 48.90 -63.34 1.24
C HIS A 288 50.39 -63.44 0.89
N SER A 289 51.16 -62.36 1.06
CA SER A 289 52.61 -62.36 0.77
C SER A 289 53.38 -63.37 1.62
N LYS A 290 53.12 -63.38 2.93
CA LYS A 290 53.79 -64.31 3.85
C LYS A 290 53.38 -65.77 3.64
N ILE A 291 52.13 -66.03 3.26
CA ILE A 291 51.67 -67.39 2.93
C ILE A 291 52.27 -67.86 1.60
N SER A 292 52.41 -66.98 0.61
CA SER A 292 53.14 -67.24 -0.64
C SER A 292 54.59 -67.65 -0.38
N GLU A 293 55.27 -66.93 0.52
CA GLU A 293 56.64 -67.27 0.98
C GLU A 293 56.70 -68.63 1.70
N LEU A 294 55.72 -68.93 2.56
CA LEU A 294 55.67 -70.20 3.31
C LEU A 294 55.40 -71.43 2.43
N LEU A 295 54.59 -71.26 1.38
CA LEU A 295 54.23 -72.35 0.46
C LEU A 295 55.14 -72.41 -0.78
N ASN A 296 56.01 -71.41 -0.98
CA ASN A 296 56.85 -71.24 -2.17
C ASN A 296 56.05 -71.25 -3.48
N ILE A 297 54.86 -70.64 -3.45
CA ILE A 297 53.92 -70.52 -4.58
C ILE A 297 53.70 -69.04 -4.84
N PRO A 298 53.75 -68.53 -6.09
CA PRO A 298 53.50 -67.11 -6.38
C PRO A 298 52.10 -66.69 -5.91
N VAL A 299 51.97 -65.46 -5.40
CA VAL A 299 50.70 -64.91 -4.85
C VAL A 299 49.52 -65.09 -5.82
N SER A 300 49.76 -64.97 -7.13
CA SER A 300 48.77 -65.16 -8.20
C SER A 300 48.18 -66.58 -8.27
N ALA A 301 48.92 -67.59 -7.78
CA ALA A 301 48.53 -68.99 -7.80
C ALA A 301 47.88 -69.47 -6.49
N LEU A 302 47.84 -68.63 -5.44
CA LEU A 302 47.12 -68.93 -4.19
C LEU A 302 45.59 -68.97 -4.37
N ASN A 303 45.08 -68.31 -5.42
CA ASN A 303 43.64 -68.19 -5.68
C ASN A 303 43.12 -69.24 -6.68
N SER A 304 44.02 -69.93 -7.39
CA SER A 304 43.68 -70.99 -8.34
C SER A 304 43.68 -72.35 -7.64
N SER A 305 42.49 -72.91 -7.44
CA SER A 305 42.21 -74.18 -6.77
C SER A 305 42.70 -75.43 -7.53
N THR A 306 43.81 -75.37 -8.23
CA THR A 306 44.26 -76.44 -9.13
C THR A 306 45.72 -76.81 -8.92
N ASN A 307 45.90 -78.05 -8.46
CA ASN A 307 47.09 -78.89 -8.47
C ASN A 307 48.11 -78.67 -7.34
N SER A 308 48.06 -79.61 -6.40
CA SER A 308 49.02 -79.85 -5.33
C SER A 308 50.42 -80.14 -5.88
N PRO A 309 51.47 -79.43 -5.46
CA PRO A 309 52.84 -79.94 -5.57
C PRO A 309 53.01 -81.11 -4.59
N SER A 310 53.57 -82.22 -5.08
CA SER A 310 53.76 -83.50 -4.38
C SER A 310 54.89 -83.50 -3.34
N THR A 311 55.21 -82.36 -2.72
CA THR A 311 56.25 -82.26 -1.69
C THR A 311 55.61 -81.77 -0.41
N GLN A 312 55.41 -82.67 0.57
CA GLN A 312 54.91 -82.29 1.90
C GLN A 312 55.91 -81.31 2.54
N PRO A 313 55.55 -80.03 2.74
CA PRO A 313 56.39 -79.12 3.51
C PRO A 313 56.23 -79.50 4.98
N THR A 314 57.31 -79.93 5.62
CA THR A 314 57.36 -80.14 7.07
C THR A 314 57.23 -78.79 7.79
N LEU A 315 56.49 -78.76 8.90
CA LEU A 315 56.34 -77.55 9.73
C LEU A 315 57.70 -77.10 10.26
N THR A 316 58.26 -76.04 9.68
CA THR A 316 59.47 -75.39 10.18
C THR A 316 59.16 -74.51 11.39
N SER A 317 60.14 -74.28 12.27
CA SER A 317 59.97 -73.37 13.43
C SER A 317 59.61 -71.94 13.02
N HIS A 318 60.05 -71.51 11.83
CA HIS A 318 59.67 -70.25 11.21
C HIS A 318 58.18 -70.20 10.86
N ALA A 319 57.66 -71.24 10.18
CA ALA A 319 56.23 -71.33 9.84
C ALA A 319 55.33 -71.27 11.08
N LYS A 320 55.72 -71.94 12.17
CA LYS A 320 54.96 -71.90 13.43
C LYS A 320 54.85 -70.49 14.02
N LYS A 321 55.96 -69.73 14.06
CA LYS A 321 55.96 -68.33 14.53
C LYS A 321 55.12 -67.42 13.63
N THR A 322 55.15 -67.63 12.31
CA THR A 322 54.32 -66.86 11.37
C THR A 322 52.83 -67.15 11.57
N LEU A 323 52.44 -68.41 11.77
CA LEU A 323 51.06 -68.80 12.05
C LEU A 323 50.56 -68.29 13.43
N GLU A 324 51.42 -68.27 14.45
CA GLU A 324 51.12 -67.64 15.74
C GLU A 324 50.89 -66.13 15.59
N ALA A 325 51.70 -65.46 14.77
CA ALA A 325 51.49 -64.04 14.45
C ALA A 325 50.18 -63.78 13.68
N PHE A 326 49.76 -64.69 12.79
CA PHE A 326 48.45 -64.60 12.14
C PHE A 326 47.29 -64.83 13.11
N SER A 327 47.42 -65.77 14.05
CA SER A 327 46.43 -65.99 15.13
C SER A 327 46.23 -64.71 15.95
N HIS A 328 47.32 -64.08 16.39
CA HIS A 328 47.26 -62.82 17.13
C HIS A 328 46.69 -61.68 16.29
N LEU A 329 47.05 -61.60 15.01
CA LEU A 329 46.49 -60.59 14.11
C LEU A 329 44.98 -60.81 13.91
N ALA A 330 44.52 -62.05 13.77
CA ALA A 330 43.09 -62.38 13.66
C ALA A 330 42.32 -62.01 14.94
N GLU A 331 42.92 -62.24 16.12
CA GLU A 331 42.36 -61.78 17.39
C GLU A 331 42.22 -60.24 17.45
N ILE A 332 43.20 -59.48 16.93
CA ILE A 332 43.08 -58.01 16.84
C ILE A 332 41.93 -57.61 15.91
N HIS A 333 41.76 -58.28 14.76
CA HIS A 333 40.67 -57.96 13.83
C HIS A 333 39.30 -58.19 14.47
N VAL A 334 39.12 -59.34 15.14
CA VAL A 334 37.86 -59.72 15.79
C VAL A 334 37.55 -58.88 17.02
N ASN A 335 38.55 -58.57 17.85
CA ASN A 335 38.33 -57.90 19.13
C ASN A 335 38.42 -56.37 19.03
N ASP A 336 39.09 -55.82 18.01
CA ASP A 336 39.34 -54.39 17.90
C ASP A 336 38.82 -53.79 16.58
N TYR A 337 39.34 -54.21 15.43
CA TYR A 337 39.08 -53.51 14.17
C TYR A 337 37.62 -53.64 13.70
N LEU A 338 37.08 -54.86 13.62
CA LEU A 338 35.72 -55.09 13.15
C LEU A 338 34.66 -54.53 14.09
N PRO A 339 34.77 -54.68 15.43
CA PRO A 339 33.86 -54.03 16.37
C PRO A 339 33.90 -52.50 16.27
N LYS A 340 35.09 -51.89 16.14
CA LYS A 340 35.21 -50.43 15.95
C LYS A 340 34.52 -49.97 14.67
N LEU A 341 34.70 -50.70 13.57
CA LEU A 341 34.07 -50.38 12.29
C LEU A 341 32.54 -50.49 12.37
N HIS A 342 32.03 -51.50 13.08
CA HIS A 342 30.60 -51.65 13.36
C HIS A 342 30.04 -50.51 14.23
N THR A 343 30.78 -50.06 15.25
CA THR A 343 30.41 -48.89 16.06
C THR A 343 30.34 -47.61 15.23
N TYR A 344 31.26 -47.40 14.28
CA TYR A 344 31.19 -46.28 13.34
C TYR A 344 29.94 -46.34 12.46
N GLU A 345 29.60 -47.52 11.93
CA GLU A 345 28.37 -47.73 11.15
C GLU A 345 27.12 -47.39 11.97
N THR A 346 27.02 -47.91 13.19
CA THR A 346 25.85 -47.65 14.05
C THR A 346 25.74 -46.17 14.41
N THR A 347 26.86 -45.49 14.65
CA THR A 347 26.88 -44.05 14.98
C THR A 347 26.44 -43.20 13.79
N ILE A 348 26.98 -43.47 12.59
CA ILE A 348 26.58 -42.75 11.37
C ILE A 348 25.12 -43.02 11.04
N ARG A 349 24.66 -44.27 11.17
CA ARG A 349 23.25 -44.63 10.99
C ARG A 349 22.35 -43.83 11.92
N GLN A 350 22.68 -43.74 13.21
CA GLN A 350 21.89 -42.97 14.16
C GLN A 350 21.81 -41.49 13.79
N LYS A 351 22.94 -40.89 13.40
CA LYS A 351 22.97 -39.49 12.93
C LYS A 351 22.16 -39.30 11.63
N ALA A 352 22.24 -40.23 10.69
CA ALA A 352 21.45 -40.21 9.45
C ALA A 352 19.94 -40.29 9.74
N VAL A 353 19.51 -41.15 10.68
CA VAL A 353 18.11 -41.22 11.12
C VAL A 353 17.65 -39.88 11.70
N THR A 354 18.46 -39.24 12.55
CA THR A 354 18.13 -37.91 13.08
C THR A 354 17.95 -36.87 11.97
N LEU A 355 18.82 -36.87 10.95
CA LEU A 355 18.71 -35.94 9.82
C LEU A 355 17.47 -36.21 8.95
N VAL A 356 17.10 -37.48 8.75
CA VAL A 356 15.90 -37.87 8.01
C VAL A 356 14.63 -37.44 8.76
N LEU A 357 14.58 -37.64 10.08
CA LEU A 357 13.47 -37.16 10.91
C LEU A 357 13.39 -35.63 10.92
N ALA A 358 14.54 -34.94 10.96
CA ALA A 358 14.59 -33.49 10.83
C ALA A 358 14.06 -33.01 9.48
N LYS A 359 14.42 -33.68 8.37
CA LYS A 359 13.87 -33.39 7.03
C LYS A 359 12.35 -33.52 7.01
N ARG A 360 11.79 -34.59 7.59
CA ARG A 360 10.34 -34.77 7.63
C ARG A 360 9.65 -33.61 8.33
N LYS A 361 10.14 -33.22 9.51
CA LYS A 361 9.62 -32.06 10.25
C LYS A 361 9.77 -30.76 9.44
N SER A 362 10.90 -30.58 8.76
CA SER A 362 11.15 -29.40 7.92
C SER A 362 10.17 -29.30 6.75
N ILE A 363 9.78 -30.43 6.13
CA ILE A 363 8.75 -30.45 5.08
C ILE A 363 7.38 -30.04 5.64
N GLU A 364 6.98 -30.59 6.80
CA GLU A 364 5.71 -30.21 7.46
C GLU A 364 5.66 -28.71 7.74
N GLN A 365 6.73 -28.15 8.30
CA GLN A 365 6.86 -26.71 8.56
C GLN A 365 6.84 -25.90 7.27
N PHE A 366 7.54 -26.34 6.24
CA PHE A 366 7.55 -25.69 4.93
C PHE A 366 6.15 -25.60 4.33
N LEU A 367 5.37 -26.69 4.39
CA LEU A 367 3.99 -26.73 3.89
C LEU A 367 3.08 -25.78 4.66
N ASN A 368 3.17 -25.77 6.00
CA ASN A 368 2.39 -24.86 6.84
C ASN A 368 2.71 -23.39 6.52
N ASN A 369 4.00 -23.04 6.46
CA ASN A 369 4.46 -21.68 6.16
C ASN A 369 4.01 -21.25 4.76
N MET A 370 4.12 -22.12 3.76
CA MET A 370 3.64 -21.82 2.40
C MET A 370 2.10 -21.68 2.36
N GLY A 371 1.37 -22.40 3.20
CA GLY A 371 -0.08 -22.26 3.37
C GLY A 371 -0.44 -20.85 3.83
N VAL A 372 0.22 -20.38 4.88
CA VAL A 372 0.08 -19.00 5.38
C VAL A 372 0.45 -17.98 4.31
N VAL A 373 1.58 -18.14 3.62
CA VAL A 373 1.97 -17.24 2.52
C VAL A 373 0.88 -17.18 1.44
N SER A 374 0.32 -18.32 1.05
CA SER A 374 -0.72 -18.38 0.02
C SER A 374 -2.02 -17.69 0.46
N GLN A 375 -2.41 -17.84 1.73
CA GLN A 375 -3.56 -17.14 2.29
C GLN A 375 -3.34 -15.63 2.27
N LEU A 376 -2.22 -15.14 2.80
CA LEU A 376 -1.89 -13.72 2.84
C LEU A 376 -1.81 -13.11 1.43
N GLN A 377 -1.22 -13.83 0.46
CA GLN A 377 -1.20 -13.40 -0.93
C GLN A 377 -2.60 -13.28 -1.54
N SER A 378 -3.55 -14.13 -1.13
CA SER A 378 -4.93 -14.08 -1.60
C SER A 378 -5.67 -12.88 -1.00
N GLU A 379 -5.47 -12.61 0.28
CA GLU A 379 -5.99 -11.41 0.97
C GLU A 379 -5.44 -10.13 0.35
N ILE A 380 -4.13 -10.06 0.07
CA ILE A 380 -3.49 -8.94 -0.64
C ILE A 380 -4.08 -8.75 -2.03
N ALA A 381 -4.34 -9.83 -2.77
CA ALA A 381 -4.92 -9.75 -4.11
C ALA A 381 -6.36 -9.17 -4.10
N ALA A 382 -7.10 -9.34 -3.00
CA ALA A 382 -8.44 -8.79 -2.85
C ALA A 382 -8.47 -7.27 -2.59
N VAL A 383 -7.35 -6.66 -2.19
CA VAL A 383 -7.28 -5.23 -1.87
C VAL A 383 -7.58 -4.34 -3.08
N ALA A 384 -6.99 -4.64 -4.24
CA ALA A 384 -7.14 -3.80 -5.42
C ALA A 384 -8.61 -3.73 -5.93
N PRO A 385 -9.34 -4.86 -6.09
CA PRO A 385 -10.76 -4.83 -6.41
C PRO A 385 -11.60 -4.03 -5.41
N ARG A 386 -11.36 -4.21 -4.10
CA ARG A 386 -12.09 -3.47 -3.05
C ARG A 386 -11.93 -1.95 -3.18
N ILE A 387 -10.70 -1.49 -3.42
CA ILE A 387 -10.42 -0.07 -3.66
C ILE A 387 -11.09 0.42 -4.95
N GLU A 388 -11.10 -0.38 -6.02
CA GLU A 388 -11.75 -0.02 -7.28
C GLU A 388 -13.27 0.11 -7.12
N ASP A 389 -13.91 -0.84 -6.44
CA ASP A 389 -15.34 -0.82 -6.14
C ASP A 389 -15.73 0.39 -5.28
N ALA A 390 -14.93 0.71 -4.26
CA ALA A 390 -15.17 1.88 -3.42
C ALA A 390 -15.01 3.20 -4.20
N ASN A 391 -14.00 3.31 -5.06
CA ASN A 391 -13.83 4.49 -5.93
C ASN A 391 -14.98 4.64 -6.93
N LYS A 392 -15.47 3.53 -7.48
CA LYS A 392 -16.62 3.53 -8.37
C LYS A 392 -17.86 4.06 -7.64
N TRP A 393 -18.09 3.62 -6.42
CA TRP A 393 -19.24 4.08 -5.65
C TRP A 393 -19.19 5.57 -5.30
N ILE A 394 -18.00 6.10 -5.00
CA ILE A 394 -17.78 7.55 -4.86
C ILE A 394 -18.14 8.27 -6.17
N SER A 395 -17.68 7.76 -7.32
CA SER A 395 -17.97 8.33 -8.63
C SER A 395 -19.46 8.28 -8.98
N ASP A 396 -20.16 7.20 -8.65
CA ASP A 396 -21.58 7.04 -8.93
C ASP A 396 -22.40 8.11 -8.18
N VAL A 397 -22.11 8.35 -6.90
CA VAL A 397 -22.77 9.41 -6.11
C VAL A 397 -22.45 10.81 -6.64
N GLN A 398 -21.20 11.04 -7.06
CA GLN A 398 -20.82 12.31 -7.70
C GLN A 398 -21.58 12.53 -9.02
N SER A 399 -21.82 11.46 -9.78
CA SER A 399 -22.56 11.53 -11.05
C SER A 399 -24.05 11.86 -10.87
N GLU A 400 -24.65 11.47 -9.74
CA GLU A 400 -26.05 11.79 -9.40
C GLU A 400 -26.22 13.24 -8.90
N ASN A 401 -25.14 14.03 -8.82
CA ASN A 401 -25.10 15.42 -8.35
C ASN A 401 -25.64 15.64 -6.93
N TYR A 402 -25.64 14.61 -6.07
CA TYR A 402 -26.16 14.73 -4.70
C TYR A 402 -25.42 15.77 -3.86
N THR A 403 -24.08 15.82 -3.97
CA THR A 403 -23.27 16.83 -3.29
C THR A 403 -23.72 18.25 -3.68
N THR A 404 -23.88 18.50 -4.99
CA THR A 404 -24.32 19.79 -5.50
C THR A 404 -25.73 20.14 -5.05
N ASP A 405 -26.64 19.17 -5.01
CA ASP A 405 -28.01 19.38 -4.55
C ASP A 405 -28.05 19.82 -3.07
N LEU A 406 -27.22 19.21 -2.22
CA LEU A 406 -27.15 19.58 -0.80
C LEU A 406 -26.44 20.93 -0.58
N GLU A 407 -25.38 21.24 -1.34
CA GLU A 407 -24.70 22.53 -1.32
C GLU A 407 -25.64 23.67 -1.74
N ALA A 408 -26.49 23.42 -2.75
CA ALA A 408 -27.44 24.40 -3.28
C ALA A 408 -28.38 24.99 -2.22
N LEU A 409 -28.72 24.24 -1.16
CA LEU A 409 -29.54 24.75 -0.05
C LEU A 409 -28.91 25.97 0.62
N GLN A 410 -27.60 25.90 0.88
CA GLN A 410 -26.85 26.99 1.48
C GLN A 410 -26.67 28.14 0.49
N GLU A 411 -26.41 27.82 -0.77
CA GLU A 411 -26.27 28.83 -1.83
C GLU A 411 -27.55 29.65 -2.04
N VAL A 412 -28.74 29.05 -1.92
CA VAL A 412 -30.02 29.76 -2.02
C VAL A 412 -30.18 30.78 -0.90
N ILE A 413 -29.86 30.41 0.35
CA ILE A 413 -29.87 31.33 1.49
C ILE A 413 -28.94 32.52 1.20
N PHE A 414 -27.76 32.22 0.65
CA PHE A 414 -26.72 33.21 0.41
C PHE A 414 -27.07 34.16 -0.74
N ALA A 415 -27.59 33.61 -1.83
CA ALA A 415 -28.05 34.36 -2.99
C ALA A 415 -29.19 35.31 -2.62
N TYR A 416 -30.11 34.89 -1.74
CA TYR A 416 -31.18 35.75 -1.27
C TYR A 416 -30.65 36.94 -0.46
N GLY A 417 -29.69 36.72 0.45
CA GLY A 417 -29.04 37.81 1.19
C GLY A 417 -28.35 38.82 0.26
N TYR A 418 -27.65 38.32 -0.78
CA TYR A 418 -27.03 39.16 -1.78
C TYR A 418 -28.05 39.96 -2.60
N LEU A 419 -29.17 39.34 -2.97
CA LEU A 419 -30.26 40.01 -3.68
C LEU A 419 -30.80 41.20 -2.89
N LEU A 420 -31.04 41.05 -1.58
CA LEU A 420 -31.50 42.14 -0.72
C LEU A 420 -30.52 43.32 -0.71
N ILE A 421 -29.23 43.03 -0.55
CA ILE A 421 -28.16 44.05 -0.57
C ILE A 421 -28.10 44.75 -1.93
N GLU A 422 -28.14 44.00 -3.02
CA GLU A 422 -28.03 44.55 -4.38
C GLU A 422 -29.22 45.44 -4.73
N VAL A 423 -30.45 45.10 -4.31
CA VAL A 423 -31.63 45.96 -4.51
C VAL A 423 -31.46 47.31 -3.80
N VAL A 424 -31.02 47.29 -2.53
CA VAL A 424 -30.78 48.53 -1.77
C VAL A 424 -29.63 49.33 -2.37
N ARG A 425 -28.54 48.68 -2.78
CA ARG A 425 -27.40 49.32 -3.44
C ARG A 425 -27.81 50.07 -4.70
N ARG A 426 -28.65 49.46 -5.55
CA ARG A 426 -29.18 50.09 -6.77
C ARG A 426 -30.07 51.29 -6.47
N LYS A 427 -30.95 51.18 -5.46
CA LYS A 427 -31.80 52.29 -5.01
C LYS A 427 -30.95 53.49 -4.58
N GLU A 428 -29.93 53.25 -3.77
CA GLU A 428 -29.05 54.31 -3.28
C GLU A 428 -28.18 54.94 -4.36
N TYR A 429 -27.63 54.13 -5.25
CA TYR A 429 -26.89 54.63 -6.41
C TYR A 429 -27.79 55.54 -7.26
N ASN A 430 -29.03 55.13 -7.54
CA ASN A 430 -29.98 55.93 -8.29
C ASN A 430 -30.32 57.25 -7.56
N THR A 431 -30.51 57.20 -6.24
CA THR A 431 -30.73 58.41 -5.43
C THR A 431 -29.54 59.37 -5.51
N ILE A 432 -28.32 58.85 -5.31
CA ILE A 432 -27.09 59.66 -5.37
C ILE A 432 -26.92 60.27 -6.77
N LEU A 433 -27.14 59.49 -7.83
CA LEU A 433 -27.00 59.96 -9.20
C LEU A 433 -28.06 61.02 -9.55
N ALA A 434 -29.32 60.82 -9.13
CA ALA A 434 -30.40 61.77 -9.36
C ALA A 434 -30.19 63.08 -8.58
N GLU A 435 -29.83 63.00 -7.29
CA GLU A 435 -29.47 64.18 -6.48
C GLU A 435 -28.31 64.96 -7.11
N SER A 436 -27.28 64.25 -7.59
CA SER A 436 -26.11 64.87 -8.20
C SER A 436 -26.41 65.49 -9.56
N ALA A 437 -27.22 64.83 -10.40
CA ALA A 437 -27.66 65.33 -11.69
C ALA A 437 -28.50 66.61 -11.52
N ASN A 438 -29.42 66.63 -10.56
CA ASN A 438 -30.21 67.81 -10.22
C ASN A 438 -29.32 68.97 -9.74
N ALA A 439 -28.35 68.69 -8.85
CA ALA A 439 -27.42 69.71 -8.39
C ALA A 439 -26.57 70.32 -9.52
N ILE A 440 -26.13 69.50 -10.49
CA ILE A 440 -25.41 69.99 -11.68
C ILE A 440 -26.35 70.80 -12.58
N ALA A 441 -27.59 70.34 -12.78
CA ALA A 441 -28.60 71.05 -13.57
C ALA A 441 -28.86 72.45 -12.98
N ASP A 442 -29.00 72.55 -11.65
CA ASP A 442 -29.19 73.82 -10.93
C ASP A 442 -27.99 74.76 -11.10
N LEU A 443 -26.76 74.23 -11.00
CA LEU A 443 -25.54 75.00 -11.23
C LEU A 443 -25.47 75.55 -12.66
N LEU A 444 -25.73 74.71 -13.66
CA LEU A 444 -25.72 75.11 -15.07
C LEU A 444 -26.84 76.10 -15.39
N ALA A 445 -28.01 75.93 -14.77
CA ALA A 445 -29.11 76.89 -14.87
C ALA A 445 -28.72 78.26 -14.28
N GLY A 446 -27.99 78.29 -13.17
CA GLY A 446 -27.42 79.51 -12.59
C GLY A 446 -26.48 80.25 -13.54
N TYR A 447 -25.49 79.53 -14.12
CA TYR A 447 -24.58 80.11 -15.12
C TYR A 447 -25.34 80.64 -16.35
N ARG A 448 -26.34 79.90 -16.82
CA ARG A 448 -27.19 80.34 -17.93
C ARG A 448 -27.92 81.63 -17.59
N ALA A 449 -28.48 81.75 -16.39
CA ALA A 449 -29.19 82.96 -15.96
C ALA A 449 -28.24 84.17 -15.92
N GLU A 450 -27.01 84.01 -15.42
CA GLU A 450 -26.01 85.07 -15.44
C GLU A 450 -25.60 85.48 -16.86
N GLU A 451 -25.33 84.51 -17.74
CA GLU A 451 -24.95 84.79 -19.13
C GLU A 451 -26.08 85.48 -19.89
N THR A 452 -27.32 85.03 -19.70
CA THR A 452 -28.51 85.67 -20.28
C THR A 452 -28.60 87.12 -19.81
N LYS A 453 -28.38 87.37 -18.50
CA LYS A 453 -28.36 88.73 -17.94
C LYS A 453 -27.23 89.58 -18.53
N ARG A 454 -26.00 89.06 -18.65
CA ARG A 454 -24.87 89.78 -19.27
C ARG A 454 -25.16 90.15 -20.71
N ARG A 455 -25.79 89.25 -21.48
CA ARG A 455 -26.21 89.51 -22.86
C ARG A 455 -27.31 90.57 -22.94
N GLU A 456 -28.33 90.48 -22.10
CA GLU A 456 -29.38 91.49 -22.03
C GLU A 456 -28.79 92.87 -21.72
N ASP A 457 -27.86 92.96 -20.78
CA ASP A 457 -27.16 94.21 -20.44
C ASP A 457 -26.27 94.71 -21.59
N PHE A 458 -25.54 93.82 -22.27
CA PHE A 458 -24.72 94.15 -23.44
C PHE A 458 -25.56 94.66 -24.62
N VAL A 459 -26.65 93.96 -24.95
CA VAL A 459 -27.59 94.36 -26.00
C VAL A 459 -28.24 95.71 -25.66
N ARG A 460 -28.64 95.90 -24.41
CA ARG A 460 -29.34 97.12 -23.96
C ARG A 460 -28.42 98.35 -23.95
N ASN A 461 -27.20 98.22 -23.44
CA ASN A 461 -26.34 99.35 -23.13
C ASN A 461 -25.23 99.58 -24.17
N ILE A 462 -24.64 98.51 -24.72
CA ILE A 462 -23.47 98.59 -25.59
C ILE A 462 -23.87 98.51 -27.07
N LEU A 463 -24.67 97.50 -27.45
CA LEU A 463 -25.02 97.27 -28.86
C LEU A 463 -25.78 98.46 -29.46
N ARG A 464 -26.65 99.12 -28.69
CA ARG A 464 -27.39 100.33 -29.12
C ARG A 464 -26.51 101.58 -29.33
N THR A 465 -25.30 101.59 -28.79
CA THR A 465 -24.36 102.72 -28.88
C THR A 465 -23.42 102.58 -30.08
N LEU A 466 -23.35 101.40 -30.70
CA LEU A 466 -22.47 101.13 -31.83
C LEU A 466 -23.06 101.68 -33.14
N PRO A 467 -22.24 102.29 -34.02
CA PRO A 467 -22.70 102.90 -35.27
C PRO A 467 -22.94 101.87 -36.41
N PHE A 468 -22.85 100.57 -36.13
CA PHE A 468 -23.06 99.48 -37.08
C PHE A 468 -23.78 98.31 -36.41
N GLN A 469 -24.53 97.53 -37.20
CA GLN A 469 -25.22 96.33 -36.74
C GLN A 469 -24.35 95.10 -36.95
N VAL A 470 -24.18 94.29 -35.91
CA VAL A 470 -23.54 92.97 -35.99
C VAL A 470 -24.64 91.93 -36.06
N LYS A 471 -24.89 91.36 -37.24
CA LYS A 471 -25.87 90.28 -37.43
C LYS A 471 -25.43 89.03 -36.65
N ASP A 472 -26.42 88.27 -36.19
CA ASP A 472 -26.34 87.04 -35.37
C ASP A 472 -26.27 87.25 -33.84
N ILE A 473 -25.83 88.40 -33.34
CA ILE A 473 -25.82 88.67 -31.88
C ILE A 473 -27.23 88.85 -31.29
N GLU A 474 -28.18 89.36 -32.09
CA GLU A 474 -29.56 89.63 -31.63
C GLU A 474 -30.50 88.42 -31.72
N THR A 475 -30.15 87.39 -32.50
CA THR A 475 -31.08 86.29 -32.85
C THR A 475 -30.68 84.93 -32.29
N GLU A 476 -29.44 84.75 -31.82
CA GLU A 476 -28.95 83.43 -31.40
C GLU A 476 -29.36 83.09 -29.96
N SER A 477 -30.31 82.16 -29.81
CA SER A 477 -30.67 81.58 -28.52
C SER A 477 -29.43 80.99 -27.85
N THR A 478 -29.17 81.35 -26.58
CA THR A 478 -28.04 80.81 -25.80
C THR A 478 -28.03 79.28 -25.84
N THR A 479 -26.86 78.68 -26.10
CA THR A 479 -26.67 77.23 -25.97
C THR A 479 -27.10 76.78 -24.58
N HIS A 480 -27.95 75.75 -24.53
CA HIS A 480 -28.45 75.16 -23.30
C HIS A 480 -27.92 73.74 -23.14
N CYS A 481 -27.47 73.42 -21.93
CA CYS A 481 -27.20 72.05 -21.51
C CYS A 481 -28.35 71.56 -20.62
N GLU A 482 -29.01 70.48 -21.03
CA GLU A 482 -30.02 69.78 -20.25
C GLU A 482 -29.40 68.52 -19.65
N VAL A 483 -29.54 68.33 -18.34
CA VAL A 483 -29.06 67.15 -17.63
C VAL A 483 -30.27 66.34 -17.20
N SER A 484 -30.44 65.17 -17.80
CA SER A 484 -31.59 64.30 -17.55
C SER A 484 -31.13 62.88 -17.23
N THR A 485 -31.71 62.28 -16.18
CA THR A 485 -31.46 60.89 -15.79
C THR A 485 -32.47 59.97 -16.49
N ILE A 486 -32.00 59.12 -17.40
CA ILE A 486 -32.83 58.13 -18.09
C ILE A 486 -33.03 56.91 -17.17
N ASN A 487 -34.23 56.31 -17.17
CA ASN A 487 -34.60 55.16 -16.33
C ASN A 487 -34.63 55.42 -14.81
N ALA A 488 -34.90 56.66 -14.39
CA ALA A 488 -35.16 56.99 -12.98
C ALA A 488 -36.48 56.42 -12.42
N GLN A 489 -37.26 55.69 -13.25
CA GLN A 489 -38.41 54.93 -12.78
C GLN A 489 -37.93 53.86 -11.80
N GLN A 490 -38.21 54.12 -10.52
CA GLN A 490 -37.82 53.32 -9.38
C GLN A 490 -38.12 51.84 -9.63
N SER A 491 -37.17 50.96 -9.29
CA SER A 491 -37.57 49.60 -8.93
C SER A 491 -38.63 49.74 -7.83
N ASN A 492 -39.87 49.35 -8.09
CA ASN A 492 -40.99 49.41 -7.13
C ASN A 492 -40.79 48.49 -5.90
N LEU A 493 -39.58 47.96 -5.71
CA LEU A 493 -39.17 47.16 -4.59
C LEU A 493 -38.83 48.08 -3.42
N ASP A 494 -39.79 48.30 -2.53
CA ASP A 494 -39.55 49.03 -1.29
C ASP A 494 -38.84 48.14 -0.26
N ILE A 495 -37.55 47.91 -0.49
CA ILE A 495 -36.64 47.22 0.42
C ILE A 495 -35.71 48.26 1.04
N SER A 496 -35.50 48.17 2.34
CA SER A 496 -34.69 49.10 3.13
C SER A 496 -33.46 48.42 3.73
N ARG A 497 -32.51 49.24 4.21
CA ARG A 497 -31.35 48.76 4.97
C ARG A 497 -31.74 48.00 6.23
N LYS A 498 -32.88 48.34 6.84
CA LYS A 498 -33.37 47.65 8.04
C LYS A 498 -33.65 46.18 7.74
N ASP A 499 -34.20 45.89 6.56
CA ASP A 499 -34.54 44.52 6.14
C ASP A 499 -33.27 43.66 5.96
N ILE A 500 -32.18 44.26 5.47
CA ILE A 500 -30.86 43.59 5.40
C ILE A 500 -30.33 43.28 6.80
N ILE A 501 -30.37 44.25 7.73
CA ILE A 501 -29.88 44.07 9.10
C ILE A 501 -30.70 43.02 9.83
N ASP A 502 -32.03 43.03 9.66
CA ASP A 502 -32.93 42.06 10.28
C ASP A 502 -32.69 40.66 9.69
N PHE A 503 -32.42 40.54 8.39
CA PHE A 503 -32.02 39.28 7.75
C PHE A 503 -30.67 38.75 8.26
N ILE A 504 -29.64 39.60 8.34
CA ILE A 504 -28.32 39.22 8.88
C ILE A 504 -28.45 38.79 10.35
N ARG A 505 -29.25 39.51 11.16
CA ARG A 505 -29.51 39.16 12.56
C ARG A 505 -30.22 37.81 12.66
N PHE A 506 -31.20 37.56 11.81
CA PHE A 506 -31.90 36.28 11.73
C PHE A 506 -30.91 35.14 11.43
N LEU A 507 -30.07 35.25 10.40
CA LEU A 507 -29.06 34.23 10.11
C LEU A 507 -28.07 34.03 11.27
N GLY A 508 -27.65 35.12 11.91
CA GLY A 508 -26.78 35.08 13.09
C GLY A 508 -27.37 34.31 14.27
N GLN A 509 -28.70 34.27 14.43
CA GLN A 509 -29.36 33.48 15.48
C GLN A 509 -29.29 31.97 15.21
N TYR A 510 -29.47 31.54 13.95
CA TYR A 510 -29.41 30.12 13.59
C TYR A 510 -27.98 29.60 13.57
N TYR A 511 -27.05 30.32 12.94
CA TYR A 511 -25.65 29.90 12.89
C TYR A 511 -24.89 30.12 14.21
N GLY A 512 -25.23 31.17 14.98
CA GLY A 512 -24.61 31.44 16.28
C GLY A 512 -25.05 30.51 17.41
N SER A 513 -26.29 29.97 17.36
CA SER A 513 -26.78 28.99 18.34
C SER A 513 -26.20 27.59 18.12
N ALA A 514 -25.69 27.29 16.92
CA ALA A 514 -25.10 26.00 16.57
C ALA A 514 -23.64 25.81 17.06
N GLN A 515 -22.99 26.85 17.60
CA GLN A 515 -21.53 26.89 17.78
C GLN A 515 -21.01 27.24 19.20
N HIS A 516 -21.68 26.87 20.29
CA HIS A 516 -21.07 27.03 21.65
C HIS A 516 -19.82 26.16 21.93
N SER A 517 -19.21 25.57 20.91
CA SER A 517 -17.87 24.99 21.00
C SER A 517 -16.92 25.57 19.95
N ARG A 518 -16.05 26.47 20.42
CA ARG A 518 -14.78 26.94 19.81
C ARG A 518 -14.86 28.13 18.85
N SER A 519 -14.41 29.30 19.33
CA SER A 519 -13.77 30.27 18.44
C SER A 519 -12.66 31.05 19.16
N SER A 520 -11.57 31.25 18.41
CA SER A 520 -10.42 32.11 18.69
C SER A 520 -10.32 33.10 17.52
N PRO A 521 -9.94 34.38 17.74
CA PRO A 521 -10.12 35.41 16.72
C PRO A 521 -8.99 35.37 15.68
N ARG A 522 -9.34 35.47 14.38
CA ARG A 522 -8.38 35.65 13.29
C ARG A 522 -8.80 36.73 12.30
N SER A 523 -7.79 37.32 11.67
CA SER A 523 -7.79 38.58 10.95
C SER A 523 -8.51 38.59 9.61
N SER A 524 -9.20 39.69 9.35
CA SER A 524 -9.97 39.99 8.13
C SER A 524 -9.06 40.16 6.91
N LYS A 525 -9.06 39.19 6.01
CA LYS A 525 -8.62 39.36 4.61
C LYS A 525 -9.82 39.70 3.74
N ARG A 526 -9.62 40.46 2.66
CA ARG A 526 -10.65 40.80 1.66
C ARG A 526 -11.36 39.53 1.16
N LEU A 527 -12.59 39.32 1.62
CA LEU A 527 -13.47 38.22 1.20
C LEU A 527 -14.20 38.63 -0.08
N SER A 528 -14.24 37.74 -1.06
CA SER A 528 -15.04 37.89 -2.30
C SER A 528 -16.09 36.80 -2.33
N PHE A 529 -17.31 37.12 -2.77
CA PHE A 529 -18.43 36.20 -2.91
C PHE A 529 -18.05 34.94 -3.70
N SER A 530 -17.33 35.11 -4.81
CA SER A 530 -16.82 34.01 -5.64
C SER A 530 -15.79 33.11 -4.95
N ASN A 531 -15.09 33.61 -3.93
CA ASN A 531 -14.09 32.84 -3.17
C ASN A 531 -14.70 32.06 -2.01
N ILE A 532 -15.87 32.46 -1.52
CA ILE A 532 -16.62 31.74 -0.48
C ILE A 532 -17.35 30.54 -1.09
N LEU A 533 -17.93 30.69 -2.29
CA LEU A 533 -18.60 29.61 -3.04
C LEU A 533 -17.64 28.53 -3.57
N ARG A 534 -16.38 28.87 -3.88
CA ARG A 534 -15.44 27.95 -4.56
C ARG A 534 -14.57 27.08 -3.67
N ARG A 535 -14.67 27.20 -2.35
CA ARG A 535 -13.75 26.51 -1.43
C ARG A 535 -14.50 25.47 -0.62
N GLY A 536 -14.23 24.20 -0.88
CA GLY A 536 -14.59 23.04 -0.04
C GLY A 536 -13.88 23.05 1.32
N SER A 537 -14.03 24.15 2.05
CA SER A 537 -13.72 24.23 3.48
C SER A 537 -14.96 23.84 4.27
N ASN A 538 -14.75 23.28 5.46
CA ASN A 538 -15.79 22.92 6.42
C ASN A 538 -17.00 23.86 6.33
N PRO A 539 -18.23 23.35 6.10
CA PRO A 539 -19.45 24.13 5.97
C PRO A 539 -19.61 25.21 7.06
N SER A 540 -19.22 24.89 8.30
CA SER A 540 -19.25 25.80 9.46
C SER A 540 -18.29 26.99 9.35
N GLU A 541 -17.10 26.80 8.77
CA GLU A 541 -16.15 27.91 8.55
C GLU A 541 -16.60 28.79 7.38
N SER A 542 -17.36 28.23 6.44
CA SER A 542 -17.96 28.94 5.31
C SER A 542 -19.14 29.82 5.75
N THR A 543 -19.98 29.34 6.67
CA THR A 543 -21.14 30.09 7.17
C THR A 543 -20.76 31.38 7.91
N ASP A 544 -19.73 31.34 8.77
CA ASP A 544 -19.31 32.51 9.54
C ASP A 544 -18.71 33.59 8.65
N LYS A 545 -17.88 33.18 7.69
CA LYS A 545 -17.30 34.07 6.67
C LYS A 545 -18.37 34.69 5.80
N PHE A 546 -19.47 33.97 5.54
CA PHE A 546 -20.58 34.51 4.76
C PHE A 546 -21.37 35.56 5.55
N VAL A 547 -21.74 35.30 6.81
CA VAL A 547 -22.42 36.29 7.65
C VAL A 547 -21.55 37.53 7.82
N GLU A 548 -20.24 37.35 8.02
CA GLU A 548 -19.27 38.45 8.03
C GLU A 548 -19.23 39.19 6.68
N LEU A 549 -19.23 38.48 5.54
CA LEU A 549 -19.28 39.11 4.22
C LEU A 549 -20.55 39.93 4.02
N LEU A 550 -21.74 39.41 4.36
CA LEU A 550 -22.98 40.17 4.28
C LEU A 550 -22.93 41.43 5.14
N HIS A 551 -22.34 41.33 6.33
CA HIS A 551 -22.13 42.48 7.21
C HIS A 551 -21.21 43.53 6.58
N VAL A 552 -20.08 43.11 6.01
CA VAL A 552 -19.13 43.99 5.30
C VAL A 552 -19.81 44.64 4.08
N MET A 553 -20.54 43.87 3.29
CA MET A 553 -21.26 44.39 2.12
C MET A 553 -22.37 45.37 2.52
N SER A 554 -23.07 45.11 3.63
CA SER A 554 -24.02 46.06 4.20
C SER A 554 -23.35 47.36 4.64
N GLN A 555 -22.14 47.31 5.21
CA GLN A 555 -21.37 48.51 5.59
C GLN A 555 -20.86 49.28 4.38
N GLN A 556 -20.53 48.62 3.26
CA GLN A 556 -20.11 49.29 2.03
C GLN A 556 -21.19 50.21 1.46
N LEU A 557 -22.46 49.96 1.76
CA LEU A 557 -23.55 50.89 1.43
C LEU A 557 -23.36 52.26 2.11
N ASP A 558 -22.77 52.33 3.31
CA ASP A 558 -22.50 53.61 3.99
C ASP A 558 -21.45 54.47 3.25
N GLY A 559 -20.51 53.82 2.58
CA GLY A 559 -19.41 54.47 1.87
C GLY A 559 -19.78 54.97 0.47
N LEU A 560 -20.90 54.52 -0.10
CA LEU A 560 -21.19 54.67 -1.53
C LEU A 560 -21.27 56.14 -1.97
N ARG A 561 -21.86 57.01 -1.15
CA ARG A 561 -21.92 58.46 -1.38
C ARG A 561 -20.53 59.11 -1.30
N ALA A 562 -19.73 58.74 -0.30
CA ALA A 562 -18.38 59.28 -0.12
C ALA A 562 -17.44 58.83 -1.26
N GLU A 563 -17.55 57.58 -1.69
CA GLU A 563 -16.81 57.05 -2.84
C GLU A 563 -17.16 57.78 -4.14
N PHE A 564 -18.47 58.02 -4.38
CA PHE A 564 -18.93 58.77 -5.54
C PHE A 564 -18.37 60.21 -5.56
N PHE A 565 -18.44 60.94 -4.45
CA PHE A 565 -17.90 62.30 -4.38
C PHE A 565 -16.37 62.33 -4.48
N LYS A 566 -15.67 61.37 -3.89
CA LYS A 566 -14.22 61.25 -4.03
C LYS A 566 -13.81 61.00 -5.49
N ALA A 567 -14.58 60.20 -6.23
CA ALA A 567 -14.36 59.99 -7.66
C ALA A 567 -14.54 61.30 -8.44
N LEU A 568 -15.62 62.04 -8.18
CA LEU A 568 -15.86 63.36 -8.79
C LEU A 568 -14.75 64.37 -8.46
N GLU A 569 -14.34 64.47 -7.19
CA GLU A 569 -13.27 65.36 -6.75
C GLU A 569 -11.96 65.07 -7.49
N THR A 570 -11.62 63.78 -7.62
CA THR A 570 -10.43 63.35 -8.37
C THR A 570 -10.49 63.80 -9.83
N THR A 571 -11.66 63.65 -10.47
CA THR A 571 -11.86 64.10 -11.87
C THR A 571 -11.83 65.62 -12.00
N CYS A 572 -12.44 66.36 -11.08
CA CYS A 572 -12.42 67.82 -11.05
C CYS A 572 -11.00 68.37 -10.82
N MET A 573 -10.21 67.75 -9.93
CA MET A 573 -8.81 68.11 -9.73
C MET A 573 -7.98 67.87 -10.99
N TYR A 574 -8.26 66.80 -11.74
CA TYR A 574 -7.61 66.53 -13.02
C TYR A 574 -7.96 67.60 -14.08
N LEU A 575 -9.23 68.01 -14.16
CA LEU A 575 -9.67 69.10 -15.05
C LEU A 575 -9.06 70.46 -14.65
N ALA A 576 -8.96 70.74 -13.36
CA ALA A 576 -8.29 71.95 -12.86
C ALA A 576 -6.80 71.95 -13.19
N PHE A 577 -6.13 70.80 -13.08
CA PHE A 577 -4.72 70.64 -13.45
C PHE A 577 -4.50 70.84 -14.96
N ILE A 578 -5.37 70.30 -15.82
CA ILE A 578 -5.32 70.52 -17.26
C ILE A 578 -5.50 72.00 -17.60
N ASN A 579 -6.50 72.67 -17.00
CA ASN A 579 -6.72 74.10 -17.22
C ASN A 579 -5.54 74.96 -16.71
N TYR A 580 -4.92 74.58 -15.60
CA TYR A 580 -3.72 75.24 -15.09
C TYR A 580 -2.52 75.07 -16.04
N MET A 581 -2.32 73.88 -16.60
CA MET A 581 -1.29 73.63 -17.61
C MET A 581 -1.55 74.39 -18.92
N LEU A 582 -2.81 74.51 -19.35
CA LEU A 582 -3.19 75.32 -20.52
C LEU A 582 -2.93 76.82 -20.29
N MET A 583 -3.18 77.33 -19.09
CA MET A 583 -2.89 78.72 -18.71
C MET A 583 -1.40 79.04 -18.61
N ILE A 584 -0.51 78.04 -18.47
CA ILE A 584 0.95 78.23 -18.49
C ILE A 584 1.49 78.27 -19.94
N TYR A 585 0.74 77.72 -20.90
CA TYR A 585 1.12 77.66 -22.31
C TYR A 585 0.55 78.80 -23.19
N ILE A 586 -0.36 79.61 -22.65
CA ILE A 586 -0.88 80.87 -23.24
C ILE A 586 -0.16 82.03 -22.54
#